data_AF-A0A225NAF5-F1
#
_entry.id   AF-A0A225NAF5-F1
#
_cell.length_a   1.000
_cell.length_b   1.000
_cell.length_c   1.000
_cell.angle_alpha   90.00
_cell.angle_beta   90.00
_cell.angle_gamma   90.00
#
_symmetry.space_group_name_H-M   'P 1'
#
loop_
_entity.id
_entity.type
_entity.pdbx_description
1 polymer ?
#
loop_
_entity_poly.entity_id
_entity_poly.type
_entity_poly.pdbx_seq_one_letter_code
_entity_poly.pdbx_strand_id
1 'polypeptide(L)'
;SQEALMAASPIYFVESNPNLPAFLIFVAQGHDKALPKTRAFHEALSARGAASKLFVIDGLSHREMGLALGEADSSISQKVLEMILAGVVSPPQE
;
A
#
# COMPACT_ATOMS: atom_id res chain seq x y z
N SER A 1 -3.56 13.45 22.19
CA SER A 1 -3.56 14.89 21.84
C SER A 1 -3.92 15.04 20.36
N GLN A 2 -4.29 16.24 19.91
CA GLN A 2 -4.51 16.52 18.48
C GLN A 2 -3.28 16.19 17.63
N GLU A 3 -2.09 16.48 18.17
CA GLU A 3 -0.81 16.14 17.56
C GLU A 3 -0.63 14.62 17.33
N ALA A 4 -1.01 13.79 18.30
CA ALA A 4 -0.97 12.33 18.15
C ALA A 4 -1.94 11.81 17.07
N LEU A 5 -3.10 12.47 16.89
CA LEU A 5 -4.06 12.12 15.84
C LEU A 5 -3.54 12.51 14.44
N MET A 6 -2.88 13.65 14.32
CA MET A 6 -2.25 14.07 13.06
C MET A 6 -1.09 13.14 12.70
N ALA A 7 -0.23 12.80 13.66
CA ALA A 7 0.86 11.85 13.45
C ALA A 7 0.37 10.45 13.03
N ALA A 8 -0.83 10.05 13.44
CA ALA A 8 -1.45 8.78 13.06
C ALA A 8 -2.15 8.81 11.68
N SER A 9 -2.25 9.97 11.02
CA SER A 9 -2.94 10.09 9.73
C SER A 9 -1.99 9.78 8.56
N PRO A 10 -2.29 8.75 7.74
CA PRO A 10 -1.50 8.46 6.55
C PRO A 10 -1.50 9.61 5.54
N ILE A 11 -2.60 10.37 5.45
CA ILE A 11 -2.68 11.53 4.56
C ILE A 11 -1.76 12.65 5.03
N TYR A 12 -1.73 12.91 6.33
CA TYR A 12 -0.83 13.92 6.89
C TYR A 12 0.65 13.53 6.68
N PHE A 13 0.99 12.25 6.79
CA PHE A 13 2.33 11.76 6.44
C PHE A 13 2.68 12.09 4.98
N VAL A 14 1.75 11.88 4.04
CA VAL A 14 1.97 12.17 2.61
C VAL A 14 2.18 13.66 2.36
N GLU A 15 1.39 14.50 3.01
CA GLU A 15 1.46 15.95 2.86
C GLU A 15 2.76 16.54 3.43
N SER A 16 3.18 16.04 4.59
CA SER A 16 4.31 16.61 5.35
C SER A 16 5.67 16.03 4.99
N ASN A 17 5.73 14.88 4.31
CA ASN A 17 6.99 14.23 3.96
C ASN A 17 7.47 14.64 2.54
N PRO A 18 8.61 15.33 2.41
CA PRO A 18 9.14 15.72 1.10
C PRO A 18 9.74 14.53 0.31
N ASN A 19 10.11 13.45 1.00
CA ASN A 19 10.80 12.28 0.44
C ASN A 19 9.96 11.03 0.65
N LEU A 20 8.92 10.90 -0.17
CA LEU A 20 8.02 9.74 -0.10
C LEU A 20 8.70 8.49 -0.67
N PRO A 21 8.67 7.35 0.04
CA PRO A 21 9.16 6.09 -0.52
C PRO A 21 8.23 5.59 -1.63
N ALA A 22 8.67 4.57 -2.36
CA ALA A 22 7.79 3.84 -3.27
C ALA A 22 6.79 2.99 -2.47
N PHE A 23 5.53 2.97 -2.91
CA PHE A 23 4.46 2.23 -2.23
C PHE A 23 3.87 1.16 -3.13
N LEU A 24 3.75 -0.03 -2.56
CA LEU A 24 2.97 -1.13 -3.11
C LEU A 24 1.78 -1.40 -2.18
N ILE A 25 0.57 -1.14 -2.67
CA ILE A 25 -0.63 -1.11 -1.83
C ILE A 25 -1.58 -2.20 -2.30
N PHE A 26 -2.01 -3.05 -1.36
CA PHE A 26 -2.99 -4.11 -1.59
C PHE A 26 -4.23 -3.87 -0.73
N VAL A 27 -5.40 -4.11 -1.30
CA VAL A 27 -6.67 -4.03 -0.55
C VAL A 27 -7.66 -5.07 -1.06
N ALA A 28 -8.27 -5.80 -0.13
CA ALA A 28 -9.36 -6.71 -0.41
C ALA A 28 -10.60 -5.96 -0.94
N GLN A 29 -11.18 -6.43 -2.05
CA GLN A 29 -12.34 -5.82 -2.67
C GLN A 29 -13.55 -5.77 -1.72
N GLY A 30 -13.81 -6.86 -0.99
CA GLY A 30 -14.94 -6.97 -0.05
C GLY A 30 -14.81 -6.13 1.22
N HIS A 31 -13.80 -5.27 1.34
CA HIS A 31 -13.61 -4.41 2.50
C HIS A 31 -14.07 -2.97 2.22
N ASP A 32 -15.38 -2.79 2.12
CA ASP A 32 -16.06 -1.56 1.66
C ASP A 32 -15.63 -0.28 2.40
N LYS A 33 -15.22 -0.38 3.66
CA LYS A 33 -14.74 0.77 4.45
C LYS A 33 -13.27 1.11 4.23
N ALA A 34 -12.46 0.14 3.83
CA ALA A 34 -11.02 0.33 3.64
C ALA A 34 -10.71 0.76 2.21
N LEU A 35 -11.37 0.14 1.22
CA LEU A 35 -11.11 0.41 -0.19
C LEU A 35 -11.16 1.91 -0.56
N PRO A 36 -12.18 2.70 -0.16
CA PRO A 36 -12.20 4.14 -0.46
C PRO A 36 -11.04 4.90 0.20
N LYS A 37 -10.67 4.54 1.44
CA LYS A 37 -9.57 5.18 2.18
C LYS A 37 -8.22 4.85 1.56
N THR A 38 -8.03 3.59 1.15
CA THR A 38 -6.83 3.14 0.46
C THR A 38 -6.67 3.81 -0.89
N ARG A 39 -7.77 4.00 -1.64
CA ARG A 39 -7.77 4.78 -2.89
C ARG A 39 -7.38 6.24 -2.64
N ALA A 40 -8.00 6.90 -1.67
CA ALA A 40 -7.68 8.28 -1.33
C ALA A 40 -6.19 8.46 -0.94
N PHE A 41 -5.63 7.51 -0.18
CA PHE A 41 -4.21 7.51 0.16
C PHE A 41 -3.30 7.33 -1.06
N HIS A 42 -3.63 6.39 -1.95
CA HIS A 42 -2.92 6.19 -3.22
C HIS A 42 -2.96 7.44 -4.11
N GLU A 43 -4.13 8.08 -4.24
CA GLU A 43 -4.30 9.32 -4.99
C GLU A 43 -3.47 10.46 -4.41
N ALA A 44 -3.42 10.59 -3.09
CA ALA A 44 -2.57 11.59 -2.42
C ALA A 44 -1.07 11.36 -2.72
N LEU A 45 -0.61 10.10 -2.67
CA LEU A 45 0.76 9.73 -3.04
C LEU A 45 1.06 10.10 -4.50
N SER A 46 0.16 9.73 -5.43
CA SER A 46 0.32 10.04 -6.86
C SER A 46 0.31 11.53 -7.15
N ALA A 47 -0.55 12.31 -6.48
CA ALA A 47 -0.59 13.77 -6.61
C ALA A 47 0.72 14.44 -6.15
N ARG A 48 1.42 13.82 -5.20
CA ARG A 48 2.75 14.22 -4.73
C ARG A 48 3.90 13.74 -5.63
N GLY A 49 3.62 12.98 -6.68
CA GLY A 49 4.62 12.40 -7.58
C GLY A 49 5.32 11.15 -7.02
N ALA A 50 4.82 10.55 -5.93
CA ALA A 50 5.40 9.34 -5.38
C ALA A 50 5.14 8.13 -6.30
N ALA A 51 6.13 7.25 -6.42
CA ALA A 51 5.94 5.96 -7.07
C ALA A 51 4.96 5.12 -6.24
N SER A 52 3.75 4.89 -6.75
CA SER A 52 2.73 4.13 -6.03
C SER A 52 1.96 3.23 -6.98
N LYS A 53 1.66 2.00 -6.53
CA LYS A 53 0.80 1.04 -7.23
C LYS A 53 -0.27 0.51 -6.28
N LEU A 54 -1.51 0.49 -6.74
CA LEU A 54 -2.66 -0.05 -6.00
C LEU A 54 -3.19 -1.30 -6.69
N PHE A 55 -3.28 -2.39 -5.94
CA PHE A 55 -3.92 -3.63 -6.34
C PHE A 55 -5.15 -3.89 -5.47
N VAL A 56 -6.31 -3.95 -6.12
CA VAL A 56 -7.54 -4.41 -5.49
C VAL A 56 -7.63 -5.92 -5.75
N ILE A 57 -7.67 -6.70 -4.67
CA ILE A 57 -7.68 -8.16 -4.73
C ILE A 57 -9.10 -8.64 -4.52
N ASP A 58 -9.66 -9.28 -5.54
CA ASP A 58 -10.98 -9.92 -5.46
C ASP A 58 -10.88 -11.30 -4.81
N GLY A 59 -11.98 -11.76 -4.21
CA GLY A 59 -12.10 -13.11 -3.66
C GLY A 59 -11.35 -13.38 -2.35
N LEU A 60 -10.56 -12.42 -1.84
CA LEU A 60 -9.89 -12.53 -0.53
C LEU A 60 -10.46 -11.53 0.48
N SER A 61 -10.64 -11.97 1.72
CA SER A 61 -10.84 -11.08 2.88
C SER A 61 -9.52 -10.42 3.31
N HIS A 62 -9.61 -9.41 4.17
CA HIS A 62 -8.43 -8.75 4.73
C HIS A 62 -7.51 -9.74 5.49
N ARG A 63 -8.10 -10.72 6.18
CA ARG A 63 -7.36 -11.76 6.90
C ARG A 63 -6.61 -12.68 5.94
N GLU A 64 -7.29 -13.16 4.90
CA GLU A 64 -6.70 -14.07 3.91
C GLU A 64 -5.60 -13.38 3.09
N MET A 65 -5.75 -12.09 2.81
CA MET A 65 -4.70 -11.29 2.18
C MET A 65 -3.42 -11.24 3.02
N GLY A 66 -3.55 -11.16 4.35
CA GLY A 66 -2.41 -11.22 5.27
C GLY A 66 -1.69 -12.56 5.27
N LEU A 67 -2.43 -13.66 5.15
CA LEU A 67 -1.85 -15.01 5.01
C LEU A 67 -1.15 -15.18 3.66
N ALA A 68 -1.81 -14.76 2.58
CA ALA A 68 -1.28 -14.83 1.22
C ALA A 68 0.05 -14.06 1.06
N LEU A 69 0.22 -12.93 1.76
CA LEU A 69 1.50 -12.19 1.78
C LEU A 69 2.68 -13.02 2.32
N GLY A 70 2.42 -14.01 3.17
CA GLY A 70 3.43 -14.92 3.70
C GLY A 70 3.66 -16.18 2.86
N GLU A 71 2.81 -16.44 1.86
CA GLU A 71 2.88 -17.60 0.97
C GLU A 71 3.60 -17.22 -0.32
N ALA A 72 4.74 -17.85 -0.60
CA ALA A 72 5.61 -17.49 -1.72
C ALA A 72 4.95 -17.67 -3.10
N ASP A 73 4.01 -18.60 -3.21
CA ASP A 73 3.28 -18.95 -4.42
C ASP A 73 1.97 -18.15 -4.58
N SER A 74 1.61 -17.30 -3.62
CA SER A 74 0.40 -16.49 -3.72
C SER A 74 0.51 -15.44 -4.84
N SER A 75 -0.64 -15.09 -5.41
CA SER A 75 -0.73 -14.05 -6.45
C SER A 75 -0.28 -12.67 -5.94
N ILE A 76 -0.34 -12.43 -4.63
CA ILE A 76 0.14 -11.19 -4.01
C ILE A 76 1.66 -11.20 -3.95
N SER A 77 2.28 -12.29 -3.48
CA SER A 77 3.73 -12.44 -3.40
C SER A 77 4.39 -12.38 -4.79
N GLN A 78 3.75 -12.96 -5.81
CA GLN A 78 4.20 -12.86 -7.19
C GLN A 78 4.18 -11.41 -7.70
N LYS A 79 3.12 -10.65 -7.42
CA LYS A 79 3.05 -9.21 -7.76
C LYS A 79 4.12 -8.38 -7.05
N VAL A 80 4.40 -8.69 -5.78
CA VAL A 80 5.50 -8.05 -5.03
C VAL A 80 6.83 -8.31 -5.75
N LEU A 81 7.11 -9.57 -6.08
CA LEU A 81 8.33 -9.96 -6.77
C LEU A 81 8.47 -9.28 -8.14
N GLU A 82 7.41 -9.24 -8.94
CA GLU A 82 7.39 -8.54 -10.24
C GLU A 82 7.78 -7.06 -10.09
N MET A 83 7.27 -6.38 -9.07
CA MET A 83 7.58 -4.95 -8.87
C MET A 83 9.00 -4.72 -8.35
N ILE A 84 9.55 -5.64 -7.56
CA ILE A 84 10.96 -5.61 -7.16
C ILE A 84 11.85 -5.82 -8.39
N LEU A 85 11.56 -6.84 -9.22
CA LEU A 85 12.32 -7.14 -10.43
C LEU A 85 12.23 -6.02 -11.48
N ALA A 86 11.09 -5.32 -11.54
CA ALA A 86 10.91 -4.15 -12.39
C ALA A 86 11.58 -2.87 -11.86
N GLY A 87 12.22 -2.92 -10.68
CA GLY A 87 12.88 -1.76 -10.05
C GLY A 87 11.92 -0.69 -9.54
N VAL A 88 10.62 -1.02 -9.39
CA VAL A 88 9.57 -0.09 -8.92
C VAL A 88 9.65 0.11 -7.42
N VAL A 89 10.02 -0.94 -6.69
CA VAL A 89 10.27 -0.93 -5.24
C VAL A 89 11.62 -1.61 -4.98
N SER A 90 12.39 -1.05 -4.05
CA SER A 90 13.64 -1.69 -3.61
C SER A 90 13.34 -2.76 -2.56
N PRO A 91 14.12 -3.86 -2.53
CA PRO A 91 14.03 -4.81 -1.41
C PRO A 91 14.40 -4.10 -0.10
N PRO A 92 13.89 -4.59 1.06
CA PRO A 92 14.34 -4.11 2.35
C PRO A 92 15.86 -4.24 2.45
N GLN A 93 16.55 -3.21 2.95
CA GLN A 93 17.96 -3.31 3.31
C GLN A 93 18.06 -3.86 4.74
N GLU A 94 18.91 -4.87 4.94
CA GLU A 94 19.21 -5.48 6.25
C GLU A 94 19.95 -4.52 7.20
#